data_AF-A0AAW9J3R6-F1
#
_entry.id   AF-A0AAW9J3R6-F1
#
_cell.length_a   1.000
_cell.length_b   1.000
_cell.length_c   1.000
_cell.angle_alpha   90.00
_cell.angle_beta   90.00
_cell.angle_gamma   90.00
#
_symmetry.space_group_name_H-M   'P 1'
#
loop_
_entity.id
_entity.type
_entity.pdbx_description
1 polymer ?
#
loop_
_entity_poly.entity_id
_entity_poly.type
_entity_poly.pdbx_seq_one_letter_code
_entity_poly.pdbx_strand_id
1 'polypeptide(L)'
;HIDAGKTTTTERILFYTGRSHKIGEVHEGAATMDWMVQEQERGITITSAATTCEWQGHELNIIDTPGHVDFTVEVERSLRVLDGAVTVLDAKSGVEPQTETVWRQADKYGVPRMIYVNKMDATGADFFRCINTVRDRLKANAVPIQIPVGSEDQFKGMIDLITNKAIMFYDDLGKDVRIEEIPADLADQAEEYRMALLEAIAENNEDLMEKYLEGEELTEEELMIGLRKATIANEIVPCICGSSYKNKGVQQMINGVVAFLPSPLDIPAIKGTTLE
;
A
#
# COMPACT_ATOMS: atom_id res chain seq x y z
N HIS A 1 -7.82 -0.87 9.64
CA HIS A 1 -9.08 -0.88 10.42
C HIS A 1 -10.13 -1.78 9.74
N ILE A 2 -11.33 -1.89 10.33
CA ILE A 2 -12.48 -2.61 9.75
C ILE A 2 -12.92 -1.87 8.49
N ASP A 3 -13.41 -2.58 7.48
CA ASP A 3 -13.95 -1.98 6.26
C ASP A 3 -12.98 -1.09 5.45
N ALA A 4 -11.68 -1.11 5.74
CA ALA A 4 -10.68 -0.48 4.86
C ALA A 4 -10.55 -1.20 3.49
N GLY A 5 -11.17 -2.39 3.34
CA GLY A 5 -11.11 -3.20 2.12
C GLY A 5 -9.86 -4.08 2.00
N LYS A 6 -9.30 -4.56 3.12
CA LYS A 6 -8.13 -5.49 3.13
C LYS A 6 -8.42 -6.76 2.32
N THR A 7 -9.49 -7.47 2.65
CA THR A 7 -9.90 -8.71 1.98
C THR A 7 -10.23 -8.51 0.51
N THR A 8 -10.98 -7.44 0.19
CA THR A 8 -11.25 -7.07 -1.21
C THR A 8 -9.95 -6.85 -1.98
N THR A 9 -8.96 -6.19 -1.36
CA THR A 9 -7.65 -5.98 -1.97
C THR A 9 -6.93 -7.31 -2.19
N THR A 10 -6.93 -8.20 -1.20
CA THR A 10 -6.34 -9.54 -1.31
C THR A 10 -6.96 -10.36 -2.45
N GLU A 11 -8.29 -10.37 -2.58
CA GLU A 11 -8.98 -11.03 -3.69
C GLU A 11 -8.57 -10.45 -5.06
N ARG A 12 -8.35 -9.14 -5.15
CA ARG A 12 -7.83 -8.51 -6.38
C ARG A 12 -6.39 -8.88 -6.67
N ILE A 13 -5.54 -8.99 -5.66
CA ILE A 13 -4.18 -9.52 -5.84
C ILE A 13 -4.24 -10.91 -6.46
N LEU A 14 -5.04 -11.82 -5.89
CA LEU A 14 -5.20 -13.19 -6.40
C LEU A 14 -5.74 -13.25 -7.83
N PHE A 15 -6.66 -12.34 -8.19
CA PHE A 15 -7.17 -12.23 -9.55
C PHE A 15 -6.10 -11.76 -10.53
N TYR A 16 -5.37 -10.70 -10.19
CA TYR A 16 -4.36 -10.13 -11.09
C TYR A 16 -3.13 -11.01 -11.25
N THR A 17 -2.74 -11.77 -10.22
CA THR A 17 -1.67 -12.76 -10.31
C THR A 17 -2.11 -14.05 -11.02
N GLY A 18 -3.37 -14.12 -11.48
CA GLY A 18 -3.93 -15.27 -12.19
C GLY A 18 -4.19 -16.50 -11.31
N ARG A 19 -4.10 -16.38 -9.98
CA ARG A 19 -4.33 -17.49 -9.05
C ARG A 19 -5.81 -17.79 -8.85
N SER A 20 -6.65 -16.76 -8.94
CA SER A 20 -8.10 -16.91 -9.04
C SER A 20 -8.58 -16.47 -10.42
N HIS A 21 -9.44 -17.27 -11.04
CA HIS A 21 -10.08 -16.92 -12.32
C HIS A 21 -11.40 -16.14 -12.14
N LYS A 22 -11.83 -15.91 -10.89
CA LYS A 22 -13.02 -15.12 -10.56
C LYS A 22 -12.66 -14.01 -9.59
N ILE A 23 -13.25 -12.84 -9.82
CA ILE A 23 -13.26 -11.74 -8.87
C ILE A 23 -14.19 -12.16 -7.71
N GLY A 24 -13.62 -12.49 -6.55
CA GLY A 24 -14.40 -12.71 -5.33
C GLY A 24 -14.97 -11.39 -4.83
N GLU A 25 -16.26 -11.38 -4.48
CA GLU A 25 -16.90 -10.28 -3.77
C GLU A 25 -17.23 -10.72 -2.34
N VAL A 26 -16.71 -9.98 -1.36
CA VAL A 26 -16.92 -10.23 0.07
C VAL A 26 -18.40 -10.09 0.45
N HIS A 27 -19.09 -9.13 -0.16
CA HIS A 27 -20.53 -8.88 0.11
C HIS A 27 -21.45 -9.98 -0.41
N GLU A 28 -21.01 -10.80 -1.36
CA GLU A 28 -21.79 -11.91 -1.92
C GLU A 28 -21.40 -13.27 -1.28
N GLY A 29 -20.53 -13.28 -0.27
CA GLY A 29 -20.03 -14.51 0.36
C GLY A 29 -19.15 -15.35 -0.55
N ALA A 30 -18.63 -14.78 -1.64
CA ALA A 30 -17.84 -15.49 -2.66
C ALA A 30 -16.33 -15.22 -2.55
N ALA A 31 -15.88 -14.53 -1.50
CA ALA A 31 -14.47 -14.30 -1.23
C ALA A 31 -13.77 -15.62 -0.86
N THR A 32 -12.61 -15.86 -1.47
CA THR A 32 -11.80 -17.05 -1.26
C THR A 32 -11.13 -17.04 0.11
N MET A 33 -10.77 -15.85 0.61
CA MET A 33 -10.05 -15.67 1.87
C MET A 33 -10.95 -15.76 3.12
N ASP A 34 -12.21 -15.31 3.04
CA ASP A 34 -13.21 -15.44 4.11
C ASP A 34 -13.95 -16.78 3.98
N TRP A 35 -13.29 -17.87 4.38
CA TRP A 35 -13.80 -19.24 4.21
C TRP A 35 -14.75 -19.68 5.33
N MET A 36 -14.73 -19.02 6.50
CA MET A 36 -15.64 -19.36 7.58
C MET A 36 -17.05 -18.82 7.29
N VAL A 37 -18.06 -19.64 7.55
CA VAL A 37 -19.47 -19.24 7.37
C VAL A 37 -19.80 -17.97 8.17
N GLN A 38 -19.24 -17.82 9.37
CA GLN A 38 -19.44 -16.61 10.17
C GLN A 38 -18.76 -15.36 9.59
N GLU A 39 -17.66 -15.50 8.86
CA GLU A 39 -17.01 -14.38 8.16
C GLU A 39 -17.88 -13.92 6.99
N GLN A 40 -18.39 -14.88 6.20
CA GLN A 40 -19.29 -14.62 5.07
C GLN A 40 -20.63 -14.01 5.52
N GLU A 41 -21.23 -14.52 6.61
CA GLU A 41 -22.49 -14.01 7.15
C GLU A 41 -22.38 -12.59 7.73
N ARG A 42 -21.21 -12.24 8.28
CA ARG A 42 -20.99 -10.96 8.96
C ARG A 42 -20.23 -9.93 8.14
N GLY A 43 -19.67 -10.32 6.99
CA GLY A 43 -18.85 -9.47 6.13
C GLY A 43 -17.58 -8.96 6.82
N ILE A 44 -16.99 -9.74 7.73
CA ILE A 44 -15.76 -9.40 8.45
C ILE A 44 -14.77 -10.57 8.43
N THR A 45 -13.48 -10.28 8.29
CA THR A 45 -12.41 -11.26 8.49
C THR A 45 -12.17 -11.48 9.98
N ILE A 46 -12.27 -12.73 10.41
CA ILE A 46 -12.12 -13.20 11.80
C ILE A 46 -10.75 -13.87 11.97
N THR A 47 -10.35 -14.70 11.01
CA THR A 47 -9.09 -15.45 11.04
C THR A 47 -8.15 -15.02 9.93
N SER A 48 -6.86 -15.02 10.24
CA SER A 48 -5.83 -14.71 9.27
C SER A 48 -5.70 -15.85 8.25
N ALA A 49 -5.80 -15.53 6.96
CA ALA A 49 -5.68 -16.50 5.88
C ALA A 49 -4.36 -16.29 5.12
N ALA A 50 -3.64 -17.38 4.88
CA ALA A 50 -2.38 -17.36 4.14
C ALA A 50 -2.54 -17.90 2.72
N THR A 51 -1.96 -17.22 1.75
CA THR A 51 -1.94 -17.64 0.34
C THR A 51 -0.63 -17.24 -0.32
N THR A 52 -0.31 -17.85 -1.45
CA THR A 52 0.92 -17.56 -2.20
C THR A 52 0.55 -17.12 -3.61
N CYS A 53 1.35 -16.30 -4.28
CA CYS A 53 1.11 -15.94 -5.68
C CYS A 53 2.40 -15.50 -6.36
N GLU A 54 2.42 -15.46 -7.68
CA GLU A 54 3.57 -15.00 -8.45
C GLU A 54 3.22 -13.68 -9.14
N TRP A 55 4.14 -12.70 -9.05
CA TRP A 55 4.02 -11.42 -9.72
C TRP A 55 5.37 -11.02 -10.32
N GLN A 56 5.44 -10.88 -11.65
CA GLN A 56 6.66 -10.48 -12.38
C GLN A 56 7.92 -11.31 -12.02
N GLY A 57 7.76 -12.62 -11.79
CA GLY A 57 8.86 -13.51 -11.40
C GLY A 57 9.22 -13.47 -9.91
N HIS A 58 8.44 -12.77 -9.08
CA HIS A 58 8.58 -12.75 -7.62
C HIS A 58 7.47 -13.60 -6.97
N GLU A 59 7.85 -14.43 -6.00
CA GLU A 59 6.91 -15.17 -5.17
C GLU A 59 6.48 -14.31 -3.96
N LEU A 60 5.17 -14.11 -3.82
CA LEU A 60 4.56 -13.33 -2.75
C LEU A 60 3.77 -14.24 -1.82
N ASN A 61 4.11 -14.22 -0.53
CA ASN A 61 3.37 -14.88 0.53
C ASN A 61 2.54 -13.85 1.27
N ILE A 62 1.21 -13.99 1.22
CA ILE A 62 0.26 -13.01 1.74
C ILE A 62 -0.43 -13.60 2.95
N ILE A 63 -0.47 -12.84 4.04
CA ILE A 63 -1.32 -13.09 5.20
C ILE A 63 -2.36 -11.97 5.24
N ASP A 64 -3.62 -12.29 4.90
CA ASP A 64 -4.71 -11.36 5.13
C ASP A 64 -5.06 -11.36 6.62
N THR A 65 -5.18 -10.18 7.22
CA THR A 65 -5.30 -10.03 8.67
C THR A 65 -6.65 -9.43 9.06
N PRO A 66 -7.24 -9.83 10.21
CA PRO A 66 -8.45 -9.21 10.73
C PRO A 66 -8.30 -7.69 10.93
N GLY A 67 -9.37 -6.95 10.63
CA GLY A 67 -9.41 -5.50 10.86
C GLY A 67 -9.95 -5.07 12.22
N HIS A 68 -10.58 -6.00 12.94
CA HIS A 68 -11.33 -5.74 14.17
C HIS A 68 -10.42 -5.82 15.41
N VAL A 69 -10.68 -4.95 16.40
CA VAL A 69 -9.87 -4.85 17.64
C VAL A 69 -9.82 -6.16 18.44
N ASP A 70 -10.93 -6.89 18.45
CA ASP A 70 -11.06 -8.16 19.17
C ASP A 70 -10.10 -9.26 18.66
N PHE A 71 -9.53 -9.10 17.46
CA PHE A 71 -8.61 -10.05 16.85
C PHE A 71 -7.17 -9.50 16.73
N THR A 72 -6.84 -8.48 17.54
CA THR A 72 -5.48 -7.88 17.58
C THR A 72 -4.37 -8.86 17.94
N VAL A 73 -4.68 -9.95 18.65
CA VAL A 73 -3.72 -11.02 18.95
C VAL A 73 -3.28 -11.75 17.67
N GLU A 74 -4.19 -11.96 16.72
CA GLU A 74 -3.82 -12.55 15.44
C GLU A 74 -2.95 -11.61 14.61
N VAL A 75 -3.30 -10.32 14.58
CA VAL A 75 -2.50 -9.29 13.91
C VAL A 75 -1.07 -9.24 14.50
N GLU A 76 -0.94 -9.28 15.83
CA GLU A 76 0.38 -9.31 16.49
C GLU A 76 1.19 -10.56 16.13
N ARG A 77 0.54 -11.71 15.97
CA ARG A 77 1.22 -12.96 15.55
C ARG A 77 1.71 -12.86 14.11
N SER A 78 0.88 -12.34 13.21
CA SER A 78 1.23 -12.17 11.80
C SER A 78 2.40 -11.18 11.64
N LEU A 79 2.38 -10.05 12.35
CA LEU A 79 3.47 -9.06 12.31
C LEU A 79 4.83 -9.59 12.80
N ARG A 80 4.88 -10.67 13.57
CA ARG A 80 6.15 -11.28 14.02
C ARG A 80 6.84 -12.13 12.95
N VAL A 81 6.12 -12.54 11.92
CA VAL A 81 6.61 -13.47 10.90
C VAL A 81 6.66 -12.84 9.51
N LEU A 82 6.04 -11.68 9.32
CA LEU A 82 6.01 -10.97 8.05
C LEU A 82 7.29 -10.16 7.85
N ASP A 83 7.77 -10.19 6.61
CA ASP A 83 8.91 -9.38 6.19
C ASP A 83 8.51 -7.90 6.02
N GLY A 84 7.35 -7.65 5.42
CA GLY A 84 6.80 -6.30 5.25
C GLY A 84 5.28 -6.31 5.31
N ALA A 85 4.68 -5.12 5.39
CA ALA A 85 3.22 -4.99 5.49
C ALA A 85 2.66 -3.88 4.59
N VAL A 86 1.48 -4.15 4.01
CA VAL A 86 0.66 -3.14 3.33
C VAL A 86 -0.42 -2.66 4.28
N THR A 87 -0.32 -1.41 4.72
CA THR A 87 -1.35 -0.78 5.55
C THR A 87 -2.45 -0.22 4.66
N VAL A 88 -3.61 -0.88 4.66
CA VAL A 88 -4.77 -0.42 3.89
C VAL A 88 -5.59 0.58 4.71
N LEU A 89 -5.81 1.76 4.13
CA LEU A 89 -6.61 2.84 4.71
C LEU A 89 -7.80 3.18 3.82
N ASP A 90 -8.94 3.49 4.41
CA ASP A 90 -10.07 4.08 3.71
C ASP A 90 -9.78 5.58 3.44
N ALA A 91 -9.88 6.01 2.17
CA ALA A 91 -9.62 7.40 1.76
C ALA A 91 -10.51 8.45 2.43
N LYS A 92 -11.72 8.05 2.87
CA LYS A 92 -12.65 8.91 3.59
C LYS A 92 -12.31 8.98 5.08
N SER A 93 -12.07 7.84 5.72
CA SER A 93 -11.89 7.78 7.17
C SER A 93 -10.46 8.10 7.61
N GLY A 94 -9.47 7.79 6.78
CA GLY A 94 -8.06 7.93 7.09
C GLY A 94 -7.62 7.02 8.24
N VAL A 95 -6.80 7.57 9.15
CA VAL A 95 -6.33 6.83 10.33
C VAL A 95 -7.41 6.77 11.42
N GLU A 96 -7.87 5.57 11.75
CA GLU A 96 -8.78 5.29 12.85
C GLU A 96 -8.04 4.79 14.11
N PRO A 97 -8.66 4.80 15.31
CA PRO A 97 -8.03 4.29 16.54
C PRO A 97 -7.49 2.86 16.43
N GLN A 98 -8.16 2.01 15.64
CA GLN A 98 -7.71 0.66 15.36
C GLN A 98 -6.44 0.63 14.51
N THR A 99 -6.32 1.54 13.53
CA THR A 99 -5.09 1.72 12.75
C THR A 99 -3.93 2.05 13.67
N GLU A 100 -4.09 2.97 14.64
CA GLU A 100 -3.02 3.32 15.59
C GLU A 100 -2.53 2.10 16.40
N THR A 101 -3.45 1.23 16.80
CA THR A 101 -3.13 0.05 17.61
C THR A 101 -2.27 -0.93 16.82
N VAL A 102 -2.67 -1.25 15.58
CA VAL A 102 -1.92 -2.13 14.67
C VAL A 102 -0.59 -1.48 14.26
N TRP A 103 -0.59 -0.16 14.04
CA TRP A 103 0.63 0.58 13.71
C TRP A 103 1.69 0.48 14.80
N ARG A 104 1.32 0.68 16.08
CA ARG A 104 2.23 0.51 17.21
C ARG A 104 2.75 -0.93 17.35
N GLN A 105 1.94 -1.93 17.01
CA GLN A 105 2.40 -3.32 16.98
C GLN A 105 3.46 -3.52 15.89
N ALA A 106 3.26 -2.97 14.69
CA ALA A 106 4.25 -3.05 13.62
C ALA A 106 5.54 -2.30 13.98
N ASP A 107 5.45 -1.13 14.62
CA ASP A 107 6.60 -0.38 15.12
C ASP A 107 7.43 -1.21 16.13
N LYS A 108 6.76 -1.90 17.06
CA LYS A 108 7.41 -2.77 18.06
C LYS A 108 8.26 -3.88 17.44
N TYR A 109 7.86 -4.37 16.27
CA TYR A 109 8.57 -5.41 15.53
C TYR A 109 9.47 -4.87 14.42
N GLY A 110 9.49 -3.56 14.21
CA GLY A 110 10.28 -2.92 13.16
C GLY A 110 9.86 -3.33 11.75
N VAL A 111 8.59 -3.71 11.53
CA VAL A 111 8.11 -4.21 10.24
C VAL A 111 8.04 -3.06 9.22
N PRO A 112 8.84 -3.09 8.13
CA PRO A 112 8.74 -2.14 7.03
C PRO A 112 7.36 -2.12 6.40
N ARG A 113 6.87 -0.93 6.07
CA ARG A 113 5.49 -0.72 5.65
C ARG A 113 5.35 0.18 4.45
N MET A 114 4.33 -0.09 3.65
CA MET A 114 3.76 0.84 2.68
C MET A 114 2.29 1.09 3.01
N ILE A 115 1.74 2.20 2.52
CA ILE A 115 0.33 2.55 2.68
C ILE A 115 -0.39 2.47 1.34
N TYR A 116 -1.52 1.79 1.33
CA TYR A 116 -2.47 1.79 0.23
C TYR A 116 -3.76 2.49 0.67
N VAL A 117 -3.95 3.71 0.16
CA VAL A 117 -5.17 4.51 0.37
C VAL A 117 -6.22 4.01 -0.60
N ASN A 118 -7.09 3.13 -0.10
CA ASN A 118 -8.12 2.43 -0.84
C ASN A 118 -9.44 3.22 -0.83
N LYS A 119 -10.41 2.74 -1.63
CA LYS A 119 -11.75 3.33 -1.77
C LYS A 119 -11.72 4.78 -2.28
N MET A 120 -10.79 5.09 -3.19
CA MET A 120 -10.77 6.39 -3.88
C MET A 120 -12.04 6.66 -4.69
N ASP A 121 -12.87 5.64 -4.93
CA ASP A 121 -14.18 5.74 -5.58
C ASP A 121 -15.34 6.11 -4.65
N ALA A 122 -15.12 6.11 -3.33
CA ALA A 122 -16.18 6.38 -2.36
C ALA A 122 -16.44 7.89 -2.16
N THR A 123 -17.69 8.26 -1.85
CA THR A 123 -18.03 9.66 -1.54
C THR A 123 -17.28 10.18 -0.32
N GLY A 124 -16.62 11.32 -0.48
CA GLY A 124 -15.74 11.94 0.52
C GLY A 124 -14.32 11.37 0.54
N ALA A 125 -13.93 10.59 -0.47
CA ALA A 125 -12.56 10.12 -0.65
C ALA A 125 -11.60 11.30 -0.84
N ASP A 126 -10.58 11.36 0.02
CA ASP A 126 -9.58 12.42 0.00
C ASP A 126 -8.21 11.82 0.36
N PHE A 127 -7.41 11.60 -0.67
CA PHE A 127 -6.06 11.05 -0.53
C PHE A 127 -5.19 11.92 0.37
N PHE A 128 -5.14 13.23 0.11
CA PHE A 128 -4.24 14.14 0.80
C PHE A 128 -4.60 14.29 2.28
N ARG A 129 -5.90 14.39 2.60
CA ARG A 129 -6.36 14.32 3.99
C ARG A 129 -5.97 13.02 4.65
N CYS A 130 -6.14 11.87 3.98
CA CYS A 130 -5.75 10.57 4.51
C CYS A 130 -4.25 10.55 4.87
N ILE A 131 -3.38 11.02 3.98
CA ILE A 131 -1.93 11.14 4.25
C ILE A 131 -1.65 12.06 5.44
N ASN A 132 -2.33 13.20 5.54
CA ASN A 132 -2.16 14.09 6.69
C ASN A 132 -2.59 13.41 8.00
N THR A 133 -3.65 12.59 8.01
CA THR A 133 -4.01 11.84 9.23
C THR A 133 -2.93 10.83 9.64
N VAL A 134 -2.18 10.26 8.69
CA VAL A 134 -1.03 9.39 8.96
C VAL A 134 0.09 10.17 9.65
N ARG A 135 0.47 11.32 9.09
CA ARG A 135 1.50 12.20 9.65
C ARG A 135 1.09 12.71 11.03
N ASP A 136 -0.17 13.09 11.21
CA ASP A 136 -0.65 13.70 12.45
C ASP A 136 -0.87 12.69 13.58
N ARG A 137 -1.49 11.55 13.30
CA ARG A 137 -1.89 10.57 14.33
C ARG A 137 -0.85 9.48 14.55
N LEU A 138 -0.23 8.99 13.47
CA LEU A 138 0.78 7.93 13.55
C LEU A 138 2.20 8.48 13.71
N LYS A 139 2.41 9.79 13.45
CA LYS A 139 3.74 10.43 13.44
C LYS A 139 4.72 9.74 12.49
N ALA A 140 4.19 9.13 11.44
CA ALA A 140 4.97 8.43 10.42
C ALA A 140 5.31 9.37 9.26
N ASN A 141 6.50 9.19 8.68
CA ASN A 141 6.94 9.90 7.49
C ASN A 141 6.25 9.33 6.24
N ALA A 142 4.97 9.65 6.08
CA ALA A 142 4.17 9.24 4.94
C ALA A 142 4.54 10.05 3.70
N VAL A 143 5.10 9.40 2.69
CA VAL A 143 5.58 10.02 1.45
C VAL A 143 4.73 9.51 0.28
N PRO A 144 3.89 10.37 -0.32
CA PRO A 144 3.21 10.04 -1.57
C PRO A 144 4.23 9.73 -2.66
N ILE A 145 4.14 8.53 -3.23
CA ILE A 145 4.87 8.15 -4.45
C ILE A 145 3.95 8.17 -5.67
N GLN A 146 2.65 8.24 -5.41
CA GLN A 146 1.60 8.45 -6.39
C GLN A 146 0.57 9.43 -5.84
N ILE A 147 -0.06 10.20 -6.73
CA ILE A 147 -1.21 11.06 -6.40
C ILE A 147 -2.40 10.73 -7.31
N PRO A 148 -3.66 10.86 -6.84
CA PRO A 148 -4.82 10.43 -7.61
C PRO A 148 -5.15 11.37 -8.77
N VAL A 149 -5.65 10.80 -9.87
CA VAL A 149 -6.32 11.55 -10.96
C VAL A 149 -7.83 11.42 -10.77
N GLY A 150 -8.42 12.50 -10.26
CA GLY A 150 -9.82 12.54 -9.84
C GLY A 150 -10.08 11.88 -8.49
N SER A 151 -11.33 11.90 -8.06
CA SER A 151 -11.81 11.29 -6.81
C SER A 151 -13.24 10.81 -6.98
N GLU A 152 -13.71 9.95 -6.08
CA GLU A 152 -15.05 9.40 -6.12
C GLU A 152 -15.35 8.72 -7.48
N ASP A 153 -16.52 8.98 -8.06
CA ASP A 153 -16.91 8.48 -9.39
C ASP A 153 -15.99 8.98 -10.52
N GLN A 154 -15.26 10.07 -10.30
CA GLN A 154 -14.29 10.63 -11.24
C GLN A 154 -12.87 10.08 -11.08
N PHE A 155 -12.63 9.15 -10.16
CA PHE A 155 -11.32 8.50 -10.01
C PHE A 155 -10.99 7.64 -11.23
N LYS A 156 -9.99 8.07 -12.01
CA LYS A 156 -9.63 7.49 -13.32
C LYS A 156 -8.22 6.92 -13.36
N GLY A 157 -7.37 7.29 -12.42
CA GLY A 157 -5.97 6.90 -12.46
C GLY A 157 -5.17 7.52 -11.34
N MET A 158 -3.85 7.48 -11.50
CA MET A 158 -2.87 8.04 -10.59
C MET A 158 -1.69 8.58 -11.38
N ILE A 159 -1.05 9.62 -10.88
CA ILE A 159 0.23 10.10 -11.38
C ILE A 159 1.32 9.39 -10.57
N ASP A 160 2.24 8.72 -11.27
CA ASP A 160 3.46 8.18 -10.70
C ASP A 160 4.52 9.27 -10.67
N LEU A 161 4.93 9.65 -9.47
CA LEU A 161 5.86 10.76 -9.24
C LEU A 161 7.32 10.36 -9.49
N ILE A 162 7.62 9.05 -9.53
CA ILE A 162 8.96 8.55 -9.82
C ILE A 162 9.21 8.64 -11.32
N THR A 163 8.31 8.06 -12.13
CA THR A 163 8.41 8.10 -13.60
C THR A 163 7.89 9.40 -14.20
N ASN A 164 7.25 10.26 -13.39
CA ASN A 164 6.63 11.51 -13.76
C ASN A 164 5.58 11.38 -14.88
N LYS A 165 4.72 10.36 -14.79
CA LYS A 165 3.69 10.04 -15.80
C LYS A 165 2.34 9.69 -15.17
N ALA A 166 1.27 9.91 -15.92
CA ALA A 166 -0.08 9.49 -15.53
C ALA A 166 -0.33 8.03 -15.94
N ILE A 167 -0.85 7.24 -15.00
CA ILE A 167 -1.32 5.88 -15.18
C ILE A 167 -2.85 5.90 -15.17
N MET A 168 -3.45 5.75 -16.35
CA MET A 168 -4.88 5.91 -16.59
C MET A 168 -5.56 4.57 -16.88
N PHE A 169 -6.76 4.38 -16.32
CA PHE A 169 -7.54 3.14 -16.46
C PHE A 169 -8.79 3.41 -17.28
N TYR A 170 -8.99 2.63 -18.34
CA TYR A 170 -10.06 2.83 -19.32
C TYR A 170 -11.16 1.76 -19.28
N ASP A 171 -10.98 0.71 -18.50
CA ASP A 171 -11.96 -0.36 -18.31
C ASP A 171 -12.31 -0.58 -16.83
N ASP A 172 -13.44 -1.25 -16.61
CA ASP A 172 -13.92 -1.57 -15.26
C ASP A 172 -13.15 -2.72 -14.61
N LEU A 173 -12.41 -3.51 -15.38
CA LEU A 173 -11.60 -4.64 -14.90
C LEU A 173 -10.13 -4.26 -14.63
N GLY A 174 -9.75 -3.03 -14.90
CA GLY A 174 -8.40 -2.51 -14.68
C GLY A 174 -7.33 -3.15 -15.57
N LYS A 175 -7.69 -3.69 -16.74
CA LYS A 175 -6.76 -4.33 -17.69
C LYS A 175 -6.31 -3.38 -18.81
N ASP A 176 -7.12 -2.41 -19.20
CA ASP A 176 -6.73 -1.36 -20.14
C ASP A 176 -6.10 -0.20 -19.35
N VAL A 177 -4.80 -0.37 -19.06
CA VAL A 177 -3.96 0.61 -18.39
C VAL A 177 -3.05 1.28 -19.40
N ARG A 178 -3.04 2.61 -19.43
CA ARG A 178 -2.19 3.39 -20.33
C ARG A 178 -1.34 4.38 -19.55
N ILE A 179 -0.12 4.55 -20.01
CA ILE A 179 0.81 5.54 -19.50
C ILE A 179 0.75 6.75 -20.42
N GLU A 180 0.43 7.90 -19.85
CA GLU A 180 0.15 9.15 -20.55
C GLU A 180 0.87 10.33 -19.89
N GLU A 181 0.84 11.49 -20.55
CA GLU A 181 1.32 12.75 -19.95
C GLU A 181 0.41 13.17 -18.79
N ILE A 182 0.98 13.88 -17.83
CA ILE A 182 0.24 14.39 -16.67
C ILE A 182 -0.82 15.41 -17.16
N PRO A 183 -2.09 15.27 -16.74
CA PRO A 183 -3.11 16.25 -17.07
C PRO A 183 -2.70 17.67 -16.66
N ALA A 184 -2.93 18.65 -17.55
CA ALA A 184 -2.45 20.01 -17.36
C ALA A 184 -2.98 20.68 -16.07
N ASP A 185 -4.17 20.29 -15.63
CA ASP A 185 -4.80 20.75 -14.39
C ASP A 185 -4.16 20.17 -13.11
N LEU A 186 -3.37 19.10 -13.24
CA LEU A 186 -2.66 18.44 -12.13
C LEU A 186 -1.14 18.64 -12.20
N ALA A 187 -0.61 19.31 -13.23
CA ALA A 187 0.83 19.48 -13.44
C ALA A 187 1.52 20.17 -12.26
N ASP A 188 0.97 21.28 -11.76
CA ASP A 188 1.55 22.02 -10.63
C ASP A 188 1.53 21.19 -9.33
N GLN A 189 0.45 20.46 -9.09
CA GLN A 189 0.33 19.58 -7.92
C GLN A 189 1.30 18.39 -8.03
N ALA A 190 1.43 17.79 -9.22
CA ALA A 190 2.38 16.71 -9.45
C ALA A 190 3.81 17.17 -9.19
N GLU A 191 4.18 18.36 -9.66
CA GLU A 191 5.52 18.92 -9.43
C GLU A 191 5.77 19.22 -7.95
N GLU A 192 4.79 19.78 -7.23
CA GLU A 192 4.88 20.00 -5.77
C GLU A 192 5.15 18.70 -5.02
N TYR A 193 4.35 17.66 -5.27
CA TYR A 193 4.52 16.36 -4.60
C TYR A 193 5.76 15.61 -5.07
N ARG A 194 6.20 15.80 -6.33
CA ARG A 194 7.45 15.25 -6.84
C ARG A 194 8.64 15.88 -6.13
N MET A 195 8.68 17.20 -5.99
CA MET A 195 9.74 17.87 -5.22
C MET A 195 9.80 17.37 -3.77
N ALA A 196 8.64 17.24 -3.10
CA ALA A 196 8.57 16.69 -1.75
C ALA A 196 9.04 15.22 -1.66
N LEU A 197 8.77 14.42 -2.69
CA LEU A 197 9.28 13.04 -2.80
C LEU A 197 10.81 13.02 -2.93
N LEU A 198 11.36 13.85 -3.83
CA LEU A 198 12.80 13.97 -4.05
C LEU A 198 13.52 14.38 -2.76
N GLU A 199 13.00 15.41 -2.08
CA GLU A 199 13.52 15.91 -0.80
C GLU A 199 13.50 14.79 0.26
N ALA A 200 12.38 14.10 0.44
CA ALA A 200 12.27 13.03 1.42
C ALA A 200 13.24 11.87 1.15
N ILE A 201 13.45 11.50 -0.11
CA ILE A 201 14.43 10.45 -0.47
C ILE A 201 15.86 10.93 -0.20
N ALA A 202 16.18 12.16 -0.59
CA ALA A 202 17.50 12.76 -0.40
C ALA A 202 17.88 12.88 1.08
N GLU A 203 16.93 13.23 1.97
CA GLU A 203 17.14 13.29 3.43
C GLU A 203 17.67 12.00 4.06
N ASN A 204 17.43 10.85 3.43
CA ASN A 204 17.82 9.54 3.94
C ASN A 204 19.06 8.96 3.24
N ASN A 205 19.74 9.74 2.38
CA ASN A 205 20.95 9.30 1.67
C ASN A 205 21.90 10.46 1.40
N GLU A 206 23.09 10.44 2.01
CA GLU A 206 24.11 11.50 1.91
C GLU A 206 24.47 11.83 0.45
N ASP A 207 24.66 10.81 -0.40
CA ASP A 207 25.03 11.00 -1.81
C ASP A 207 23.89 11.68 -2.60
N LEU A 208 22.63 11.32 -2.31
CA LEU A 208 21.46 11.92 -2.96
C LEU A 208 21.19 13.34 -2.45
N MET A 209 21.46 13.59 -1.17
CA MET A 209 21.38 14.93 -0.57
C MET A 209 22.35 15.91 -1.22
N GLU A 210 23.61 15.50 -1.44
CA GLU A 210 24.60 16.35 -2.10
C GLU A 210 24.12 16.76 -3.50
N LYS A 211 23.72 15.78 -4.33
CA LYS A 211 23.16 16.03 -5.66
C LYS A 211 21.95 16.95 -5.64
N TYR A 212 21.01 16.71 -4.71
CA TYR A 212 19.81 17.53 -4.57
C TYR A 212 20.13 18.99 -4.24
N LEU A 213 21.07 19.23 -3.33
CA LEU A 213 21.50 20.59 -2.94
C LEU A 213 22.26 21.32 -4.05
N GLU A 214 22.99 20.57 -4.89
CA GLU A 214 23.67 21.11 -6.08
C GLU A 214 22.72 21.38 -7.26
N GLY A 215 21.45 20.97 -7.14
CA GLY A 215 20.44 21.10 -8.19
C GLY A 215 20.63 20.11 -9.33
N GLU A 216 21.34 19.01 -9.09
CA GLU A 216 21.46 17.91 -10.03
C GLU A 216 20.17 17.07 -10.07
N GLU A 217 19.78 16.63 -11.26
CA GLU A 217 18.58 15.79 -11.43
C GLU A 217 18.86 14.36 -10.96
N LEU A 218 18.08 13.89 -9.99
CA LEU A 218 18.13 12.50 -9.52
C LEU A 218 17.48 11.57 -10.56
N THR A 219 18.17 10.51 -10.92
CA THR A 219 17.66 9.52 -11.88
C THR A 219 16.58 8.63 -11.27
N GLU A 220 15.68 8.07 -12.09
CA GLU A 220 14.64 7.13 -11.62
C GLU A 220 15.25 5.94 -10.83
N GLU A 221 16.38 5.40 -11.28
CA GLU A 221 17.06 4.31 -10.59
C GLU A 221 17.54 4.70 -9.18
N GLU A 222 18.12 5.89 -9.05
CA GLU A 222 18.56 6.43 -7.76
C GLU A 222 17.38 6.64 -6.80
N LEU A 223 16.25 7.15 -7.31
CA LEU A 223 15.03 7.32 -6.53
C LEU A 223 14.48 5.97 -6.06
N MET A 224 14.42 4.98 -6.95
CA MET A 224 13.95 3.63 -6.61
C MET A 224 14.83 2.98 -5.53
N ILE A 225 16.15 3.07 -5.66
CA ILE A 225 17.10 2.52 -4.69
C ILE A 225 17.02 3.27 -3.35
N GLY A 226 16.99 4.61 -3.38
CA GLY A 226 16.91 5.45 -2.18
C GLY A 226 15.62 5.20 -1.41
N LEU A 227 14.48 5.20 -2.11
CA LEU A 227 13.18 4.93 -1.52
C LEU A 227 13.09 3.52 -0.93
N ARG A 228 13.60 2.49 -1.62
CA ARG A 228 13.64 1.12 -1.09
C ARG A 228 14.44 1.05 0.21
N LYS A 229 15.64 1.63 0.24
CA LYS A 229 16.49 1.65 1.45
C LYS A 229 15.78 2.31 2.62
N ALA A 230 15.22 3.50 2.42
CA ALA A 230 14.50 4.24 3.45
C ALA A 230 13.22 3.52 3.91
N THR A 231 12.54 2.81 3.00
CA THR A 231 11.36 1.99 3.33
C THR A 231 11.74 0.82 4.24
N ILE A 232 12.79 0.06 3.89
CA ILE A 232 13.29 -1.06 4.70
C ILE A 232 13.79 -0.58 6.07
N ALA A 233 14.37 0.63 6.14
CA ALA A 233 14.80 1.25 7.39
C ALA A 233 13.64 1.79 8.26
N ASN A 234 12.39 1.75 7.79
CA ASN A 234 11.23 2.43 8.41
C ASN A 234 11.37 3.97 8.54
N GLU A 235 12.21 4.59 7.72
CA GLU A 235 12.41 6.05 7.70
C GLU A 235 11.41 6.76 6.78
N ILE A 236 10.95 6.05 5.75
CA ILE A 236 9.90 6.49 4.83
C ILE A 236 8.80 5.42 4.77
N VAL A 237 7.56 5.87 4.71
CA VAL A 237 6.40 5.02 4.40
C VAL A 237 5.83 5.43 3.04
N PRO A 238 6.12 4.69 1.96
CA PRO A 238 5.60 4.98 0.63
C PRO A 238 4.07 4.87 0.60
N CYS A 239 3.41 5.85 0.00
CA CYS A 239 1.96 5.93 -0.07
C CYS A 239 1.46 5.90 -1.52
N ILE A 240 0.57 4.95 -1.81
CA ILE A 240 -0.12 4.76 -3.09
C ILE A 240 -1.63 4.86 -2.87
N CYS A 241 -2.37 5.26 -3.91
CA CYS A 241 -3.83 5.34 -3.89
C CYS A 241 -4.48 4.35 -4.87
N GLY A 242 -5.73 3.95 -4.60
CA GLY A 242 -6.49 3.13 -5.52
C GLY A 242 -7.92 2.84 -5.08
N SER A 243 -8.59 2.01 -5.87
CA SER A 243 -9.88 1.44 -5.57
C SER A 243 -9.86 -0.04 -5.92
N SER A 244 -9.78 -0.89 -4.89
CA SER A 244 -9.89 -2.34 -5.06
C SER A 244 -11.28 -2.76 -5.55
N TYR A 245 -12.33 -1.99 -5.23
CA TYR A 245 -13.68 -2.26 -5.72
C TYR A 245 -13.80 -2.00 -7.23
N LYS A 246 -13.26 -0.87 -7.70
CA LYS A 246 -13.25 -0.47 -9.12
C LYS A 246 -12.03 -0.95 -9.89
N ASN A 247 -11.25 -1.87 -9.33
CA ASN A 247 -10.13 -2.52 -10.02
C ASN A 247 -9.00 -1.57 -10.48
N LYS A 248 -8.81 -0.44 -9.80
CA LYS A 248 -7.81 0.59 -10.17
C LYS A 248 -6.74 0.72 -9.09
N GLY A 249 -5.46 0.67 -9.46
CA GLY A 249 -4.33 0.92 -8.54
C GLY A 249 -3.81 -0.30 -7.76
N VAL A 250 -4.51 -1.45 -7.77
CA VAL A 250 -4.04 -2.65 -7.05
C VAL A 250 -2.75 -3.19 -7.68
N GLN A 251 -2.63 -3.21 -9.02
CA GLN A 251 -1.39 -3.65 -9.66
C GLN A 251 -0.20 -2.75 -9.32
N GLN A 252 -0.43 -1.44 -9.20
CA GLN A 252 0.58 -0.45 -8.80
C GLN A 252 1.00 -0.66 -7.35
N MET A 253 0.05 -1.00 -6.48
CA MET A 253 0.36 -1.42 -5.11
C MET A 253 1.22 -2.68 -5.09
N ILE A 254 0.91 -3.72 -5.87
CA ILE A 254 1.74 -4.95 -5.95
C ILE A 254 3.13 -4.63 -6.52
N ASN A 255 3.23 -3.77 -7.54
CA ASN A 255 4.52 -3.30 -8.06
C ASN A 255 5.33 -2.58 -6.95
N GLY A 256 4.68 -1.75 -6.15
CA GLY A 256 5.29 -1.08 -5.00
C GLY A 256 5.75 -2.06 -3.92
N VAL A 257 5.00 -3.13 -3.66
CA VAL A 257 5.43 -4.23 -2.77
C VAL A 257 6.74 -4.82 -3.27
N VAL A 258 6.81 -5.23 -4.53
CA VAL A 258 8.01 -5.83 -5.12
C VAL A 258 9.19 -4.85 -5.11
N ALA A 259 8.94 -3.57 -5.42
CA ALA A 259 9.97 -2.56 -5.51
C ALA A 259 10.53 -2.13 -4.15
N PHE A 260 9.69 -1.94 -3.13
CA PHE A 260 10.06 -1.21 -1.91
C PHE A 260 9.98 -2.03 -0.62
N LEU A 261 9.19 -3.10 -0.57
CA LEU A 261 9.15 -3.96 0.62
C LEU A 261 10.34 -4.93 0.63
N PRO A 262 10.81 -5.31 1.82
CA PRO A 262 11.95 -6.20 1.98
C PRO A 262 11.67 -7.60 1.43
N SER A 263 12.73 -8.22 0.93
CA SER A 263 12.79 -9.68 0.77
C SER A 263 13.23 -10.32 2.09
N PRO A 264 13.08 -11.66 2.26
CA PRO A 264 13.60 -12.36 3.45
C PRO A 264 15.12 -12.20 3.67
N LEU A 265 15.88 -11.80 2.64
CA LEU A 265 17.31 -11.53 2.76
C LEU A 265 17.62 -10.15 3.34
N ASP A 266 16.66 -9.23 3.29
CA ASP A 266 16.82 -7.84 3.76
C ASP A 266 16.54 -7.70 5.26
N ILE A 267 16.04 -8.76 5.92
CA ILE A 267 15.56 -8.71 7.30
C ILE A 267 16.42 -9.60 8.20
N PRO A 268 16.74 -9.15 9.43
CA PRO A 268 17.41 -9.99 10.40
C PRO A 268 16.64 -11.29 10.68
N ALA A 269 17.34 -12.42 10.65
CA ALA A 269 16.72 -13.71 10.97
C ALA A 269 16.09 -13.72 12.37
N ILE A 270 14.90 -14.31 12.47
CA ILE A 270 14.18 -14.48 13.74
C ILE A 270 15.01 -15.37 14.68
N LYS A 271 15.33 -14.86 15.86
CA LYS A 271 15.97 -15.65 16.93
C LYS A 271 14.91 -16.44 17.69
N GLY A 272 14.83 -17.75 17.42
CA GLY A 272 14.01 -18.66 18.22
C GLY A 272 14.57 -18.86 19.62
N THR A 273 13.70 -19.01 20.61
CA THR A 273 14.06 -19.47 21.96
C THR A 273 13.55 -20.89 22.15
N THR A 274 14.43 -21.81 22.57
CA THR A 274 14.02 -23.12 23.06
C THR A 274 13.16 -22.92 24.31
N LEU A 275 11.98 -23.52 24.33
CA LEU A 275 11.17 -23.64 25.54
C LEU A 275 11.75 -24.80 26.35
N GLU A 276 12.45 -24.50 27.44
CA GLU A 276 12.77 -25.49 28.50
C GLU A 276 11.57 -25.69 29.44
#